data_AF-A0A1B8SBZ9-F1
#
_entry.id   AF-A0A1B8SBZ9-F1
#
_cell.length_a   1.000
_cell.length_b   1.000
_cell.length_c   1.000
_cell.angle_alpha   90.00
_cell.angle_beta   90.00
_cell.angle_gamma   90.00
#
_symmetry.space_group_name_H-M   'P 1'
#
loop_
_entity.id
_entity.type
_entity.pdbx_description
1 polymer ?
#
loop_
_entity_poly.entity_id
_entity_poly.type
_entity_poly.pdbx_seq_one_letter_code
_entity_poly.pdbx_strand_id
1 'polypeptide(L)'
;MAPPCSANPELWFGYPDADGADGAAKARAYEQSSTEARLLCLRRCPLAQQRRCAALAVERSEEYGVWAGVKLPGGQYRKRAELARAHAVLRAIAAGEINARELPDNQSLLTNHERERLPVTAAVFHLPSGRIGSPSAA
;
A
#
# COMPACT_ATOMS: atom_id res chain seq x y z
N MET A 1 1.23 9.44 12.27
CA MET A 1 1.84 8.16 11.84
C MET A 1 2.06 8.23 10.34
N ALA A 2 3.29 8.04 9.86
CA ALA A 2 3.56 8.00 8.43
C ALA A 2 2.82 6.80 7.78
N PRO A 3 2.34 6.93 6.53
CA PRO A 3 1.68 5.82 5.86
C PRO A 3 2.68 4.67 5.65
N PRO A 4 2.27 3.40 5.76
CA PRO A 4 3.20 2.26 5.64
C PRO A 4 3.90 2.23 4.28
N CYS A 5 3.28 2.81 3.25
CA CYS A 5 3.85 2.89 1.91
C CYS A 5 5.06 3.82 1.76
N SER A 6 5.27 4.77 2.68
CA SER A 6 6.46 5.64 2.61
C SER A 6 7.71 5.00 3.19
N ALA A 7 7.58 3.90 3.95
CA ALA A 7 8.72 3.26 4.61
C ALA A 7 9.52 2.32 3.69
N ASN A 8 8.85 1.72 2.70
CA ASN A 8 9.49 0.83 1.71
C ASN A 8 8.69 0.89 0.39
N PRO A 9 9.00 1.82 -0.54
CA PRO A 9 8.29 1.96 -1.81
C PRO A 9 8.39 0.73 -2.73
N GLU A 10 9.55 0.04 -2.75
CA GLU A 10 9.80 -1.11 -3.63
C GLU A 10 8.77 -2.23 -3.43
N LEU A 11 8.30 -2.42 -2.20
CA LEU A 11 7.26 -3.40 -1.88
C LEU A 11 5.94 -3.14 -2.63
N TRP A 12 5.63 -1.89 -2.95
CA TRP A 12 4.34 -1.47 -3.50
C TRP A 12 4.33 -1.45 -5.02
N PHE A 13 5.48 -1.24 -5.64
CA PHE A 13 5.61 -1.06 -7.10
C PHE A 13 6.35 -2.20 -7.80
N GLY A 14 6.97 -3.11 -7.04
CA GLY A 14 7.67 -4.28 -7.55
C GLY A 14 9.16 -4.05 -7.77
N TYR A 15 9.86 -5.11 -8.17
CA TYR A 15 11.30 -5.10 -8.42
C TYR A 15 11.64 -4.39 -9.74
N PRO A 16 12.72 -3.60 -9.79
CA PRO A 16 13.25 -3.08 -11.04
C PRO A 16 13.68 -4.23 -11.96
N ASP A 17 13.39 -4.11 -13.25
CA ASP A 17 13.64 -5.15 -14.27
C ASP A 17 15.12 -5.50 -14.49
N ALA A 18 16.04 -4.83 -13.79
CA ALA A 18 17.49 -4.89 -13.99
C ALA A 18 18.13 -6.24 -13.65
N ASP A 19 17.47 -7.10 -12.89
CA ASP A 19 18.01 -8.41 -12.55
C ASP A 19 17.65 -9.43 -13.65
N GLY A 20 18.64 -10.14 -14.20
CA GLY A 20 18.48 -11.14 -15.28
C GLY A 20 17.69 -12.40 -14.89
N ALA A 21 16.81 -12.32 -13.89
CA ALA A 21 15.95 -13.39 -13.44
C ALA A 21 14.87 -13.74 -14.48
N ASP A 22 14.54 -15.03 -14.57
CA ASP A 22 13.45 -15.54 -15.39
C ASP A 22 12.12 -14.82 -15.07
N GLY A 23 11.35 -14.51 -16.13
CA GLY A 23 10.10 -13.76 -16.04
C GLY A 23 9.05 -14.43 -15.13
N ALA A 24 9.04 -15.76 -15.04
CA ALA A 24 8.15 -16.48 -14.14
C ALA A 24 8.53 -16.30 -12.65
N ALA A 25 9.83 -16.23 -12.35
CA ALA A 25 10.31 -15.95 -11.00
C ALA A 25 9.98 -14.50 -10.59
N LYS A 26 10.19 -13.54 -11.49
CA LYS A 26 9.81 -12.13 -11.30
C LYS A 26 8.32 -11.97 -11.05
N ALA A 27 7.47 -12.65 -11.84
CA ALA A 27 6.02 -12.62 -11.66
C ALA A 27 5.61 -13.13 -10.26
N ARG A 28 6.18 -14.26 -9.81
CA ARG A 28 5.92 -14.78 -8.45
C ARG A 28 6.36 -13.82 -7.35
N ALA A 29 7.54 -13.21 -7.48
CA ALA A 29 8.03 -12.22 -6.52
C ALA A 29 7.12 -10.97 -6.47
N TYR A 30 6.63 -10.51 -7.62
CA TYR A 30 5.67 -9.41 -7.70
C TYR A 30 4.33 -9.78 -7.06
N GLU A 31 3.80 -10.98 -7.31
CA GLU A 31 2.58 -11.46 -6.65
C GLU A 31 2.72 -11.47 -5.12
N GLN A 32 3.84 -11.99 -4.59
CA GLN A 32 4.13 -12.02 -3.16
C GLN A 32 4.22 -10.60 -2.58
N SER A 33 5.00 -9.73 -3.21
CA SER A 33 5.18 -8.33 -2.78
C SER A 33 3.85 -7.58 -2.76
N SER A 34 3.03 -7.76 -3.80
CA SER A 34 1.71 -7.13 -3.89
C SER A 34 0.74 -7.64 -2.81
N THR A 35 0.83 -8.92 -2.45
CA THR A 35 0.06 -9.52 -1.36
C THR A 35 0.43 -8.88 -0.01
N GLU A 36 1.73 -8.77 0.27
CA GLU A 36 2.24 -8.15 1.49
C GLU A 36 1.88 -6.66 1.57
N ALA A 37 2.06 -5.91 0.48
CA ALA A 37 1.68 -4.49 0.39
C ALA A 37 0.18 -4.29 0.68
N ARG A 38 -0.69 -5.14 0.12
CA ARG A 38 -2.14 -5.11 0.39
C ARG A 38 -2.43 -5.35 1.87
N LEU A 39 -1.82 -6.38 2.48
CA LEU A 39 -2.00 -6.68 3.91
C LEU A 39 -1.58 -5.50 4.79
N LEU A 40 -0.41 -4.90 4.53
CA LEU A 40 0.07 -3.72 5.24
C LEU A 40 -0.89 -2.53 5.07
N CYS A 41 -1.37 -2.28 3.85
CA CYS A 41 -2.35 -1.23 3.58
C CYS A 41 -3.61 -1.43 4.43
N LEU A 42 -4.22 -2.62 4.32
CA LEU A 42 -5.50 -2.93 4.94
C LEU A 42 -5.42 -2.90 6.47
N ARG A 43 -4.32 -3.37 7.05
CA ARG A 43 -4.17 -3.47 8.51
C ARG A 43 -3.63 -2.21 9.17
N ARG A 44 -2.78 -1.44 8.50
CA ARG A 44 -2.04 -0.32 9.13
C ARG A 44 -2.38 1.06 8.60
N CYS A 45 -2.91 1.18 7.39
CA CYS A 45 -3.25 2.49 6.83
C CYS A 45 -4.61 2.97 7.35
N PRO A 46 -4.74 4.19 7.90
CA PRO A 46 -6.02 4.76 8.29
C PRO A 46 -6.98 4.86 7.09
N LEU A 47 -8.28 4.66 7.31
CA LEU A 47 -9.29 4.69 6.23
C LEU A 47 -9.27 6.01 5.44
N ALA A 48 -9.14 7.15 6.12
CA ALA A 48 -9.02 8.45 5.46
C ALA A 48 -7.80 8.54 4.53
N GLN A 49 -6.68 7.90 4.90
CA GLN A 49 -5.49 7.84 4.04
C GLN A 49 -5.69 6.90 2.85
N GLN A 50 -6.41 5.78 3.02
CA GLN A 50 -6.76 4.89 1.92
C GLN A 50 -7.62 5.61 0.87
N ARG A 51 -8.60 6.41 1.30
CA ARG A 51 -9.43 7.22 0.39
C ARG A 51 -8.61 8.22 -0.42
N ARG A 52 -7.69 8.94 0.24
CA ARG A 52 -6.76 9.86 -0.43
C ARG A 52 -5.84 9.14 -1.42
N CYS A 53 -5.31 7.98 -1.02
CA CYS A 53 -4.46 7.15 -1.88
C CYS A 53 -5.22 6.68 -3.13
N ALA A 54 -6.48 6.27 -2.98
CA ALA A 54 -7.32 5.87 -4.11
C ALA A 54 -7.62 7.03 -5.06
N ALA A 55 -7.91 8.22 -4.53
CA ALA A 55 -8.10 9.42 -5.35
C ALA A 55 -6.84 9.76 -6.16
N LEU A 56 -5.67 9.71 -5.52
CA LEU A 56 -4.39 10.00 -6.16
C LEU A 56 -4.07 9.02 -7.31
N ALA A 57 -4.35 7.73 -7.10
CA ALA A 57 -4.13 6.70 -8.12
C ALA A 57 -4.98 6.94 -9.38
N VAL A 58 -6.23 7.35 -9.19
CA VAL A 58 -7.15 7.67 -10.29
C VAL A 58 -6.75 8.96 -10.99
N GLU A 59 -6.43 10.01 -10.22
CA GLU A 59 -5.98 11.31 -10.75
C GLU A 59 -4.75 11.16 -11.65
N ARG A 60 -3.80 10.34 -11.23
CA ARG A 60 -2.56 10.08 -11.97
C ARG A 60 -2.66 8.99 -13.03
N SER A 61 -3.84 8.36 -13.17
CA SER A 61 -4.05 7.23 -14.08
C SER A 61 -3.01 6.12 -13.89
N GLU A 62 -2.68 5.82 -12.63
CA GLU A 62 -1.64 4.84 -12.29
C GLU A 62 -2.01 3.47 -12.85
N GLU A 63 -1.06 2.75 -13.43
CA GLU A 63 -1.33 1.46 -14.07
C GLU A 63 -0.75 0.28 -13.31
N TYR A 64 0.17 0.53 -12.38
CA TYR A 64 0.99 -0.46 -11.70
C TYR A 64 1.00 -0.27 -10.18
N GLY A 65 1.40 -1.33 -9.48
CA GLY A 65 1.55 -1.36 -8.03
C GLY A 65 0.25 -1.54 -7.25
N VAL A 66 0.33 -1.33 -5.94
CA VAL A 66 -0.79 -1.46 -5.00
C VAL A 66 -1.22 -0.10 -4.47
N TRP A 67 -2.49 0.23 -4.64
CA TRP A 67 -3.09 1.50 -4.23
C TRP A 67 -4.32 1.25 -3.39
N ALA A 68 -4.38 1.81 -2.18
CA ALA A 68 -5.50 1.65 -1.25
C ALA A 68 -5.96 0.17 -1.04
N GLY A 69 -5.02 -0.79 -1.10
CA GLY A 69 -5.31 -2.23 -0.98
C GLY A 69 -5.82 -2.90 -2.27
N VAL A 70 -5.84 -2.18 -3.40
CA VAL A 70 -6.16 -2.69 -4.73
C VAL A 70 -4.87 -2.84 -5.53
N LYS A 71 -4.66 -4.02 -6.11
CA LYS A 71 -3.53 -4.28 -7.01
C LYS A 71 -3.90 -3.87 -8.44
N LEU A 72 -3.01 -3.13 -9.11
CA LEU A 72 -3.17 -2.77 -10.50
C LEU A 72 -2.48 -3.78 -11.42
N PRO A 73 -3.09 -4.13 -12.57
CA PRO A 73 -2.63 -5.21 -13.43
C PRO A 73 -1.48 -4.85 -14.38
N GLY A 74 -1.07 -3.58 -14.45
CA GLY A 74 -0.08 -3.05 -15.39
C GLY A 74 -0.68 -2.52 -16.70
N GLY A 75 0.08 -1.73 -17.45
CA GLY A 75 -0.32 -1.10 -18.72
C GLY A 75 -0.38 -2.04 -19.94
N GLN A 76 -0.50 -3.36 -19.74
CA GLN A 76 -0.61 -4.29 -20.87
C GLN A 76 -1.96 -4.12 -21.58
N TYR A 77 -1.97 -3.89 -22.89
CA TYR A 77 -3.20 -3.64 -23.67
C TYR A 77 -4.30 -4.69 -23.47
N ARG A 78 -3.91 -5.98 -23.36
CA ARG A 78 -4.83 -7.10 -23.11
C ARG A 78 -5.53 -7.02 -21.74
N LYS A 79 -4.96 -6.29 -20.78
CA LYS A 79 -5.47 -6.09 -19.43
C LYS A 79 -6.16 -4.73 -19.24
N ARG A 80 -6.34 -3.92 -20.28
CA ARG A 80 -6.99 -2.58 -20.17
C ARG A 80 -8.36 -2.60 -19.49
N ALA A 81 -9.15 -3.64 -19.76
CA ALA A 81 -10.48 -3.80 -19.15
C ALA A 81 -10.36 -4.12 -17.65
N GLU A 82 -9.34 -4.88 -17.25
CA GLU A 82 -9.03 -5.18 -15.86
C GLU A 82 -8.54 -3.92 -15.13
N LEU A 83 -7.67 -3.13 -15.76
CA LEU A 83 -7.20 -1.86 -15.22
C LEU A 83 -8.37 -0.88 -15.02
N ALA A 84 -9.25 -0.75 -16.01
CA ALA A 84 -10.44 0.09 -15.90
C ALA A 84 -11.37 -0.33 -14.75
N ARG A 85 -11.54 -1.64 -14.52
CA ARG A 85 -12.27 -2.15 -13.36
C ARG A 85 -11.58 -1.79 -12.05
N ALA A 86 -10.26 -1.94 -11.97
CA ALA A 86 -9.51 -1.56 -10.78
C ALA A 86 -9.63 -0.05 -10.47
N HIS A 87 -9.57 0.81 -11.49
CA HIS A 87 -9.82 2.24 -11.34
C HIS A 87 -11.26 2.58 -10.95
N ALA A 88 -12.25 1.82 -11.40
CA ALA A 88 -13.63 1.99 -10.94
C ALA A 88 -13.77 1.70 -9.45
N VAL A 89 -13.13 0.63 -8.97
CA VAL A 89 -13.06 0.29 -7.53
C VAL A 89 -12.36 1.40 -6.75
N LEU A 90 -11.21 1.91 -7.23
CA LEU A 90 -10.51 3.01 -6.59
C LEU A 90 -11.35 4.29 -6.51
N ARG A 91 -12.15 4.60 -7.54
CA ARG A 91 -13.09 5.73 -7.50
C ARG A 91 -14.14 5.57 -6.40
N ALA A 92 -14.73 4.38 -6.28
CA ALA A 92 -15.70 4.09 -5.22
C ALA A 92 -15.07 4.18 -3.81
N ILE A 93 -13.83 3.72 -3.65
CA ILE A 93 -13.07 3.87 -2.39
C ILE A 93 -12.81 5.36 -2.10
N ALA A 94 -12.35 6.13 -3.09
CA ALA A 94 -12.10 7.56 -2.92
C ALA A 94 -13.36 8.31 -2.47
N ALA A 95 -14.50 8.02 -3.12
CA ALA A 95 -15.82 8.53 -2.76
C ALA A 95 -16.29 8.07 -1.37
N GLY A 96 -15.71 6.98 -0.83
CA GLY A 96 -16.11 6.38 0.44
C GLY A 96 -17.40 5.58 0.35
N GLU A 97 -17.80 5.21 -0.86
CA GLU A 97 -18.95 4.34 -1.14
C GLU A 97 -18.67 2.91 -0.70
N ILE A 98 -17.40 2.49 -0.80
CA ILE A 98 -16.94 1.17 -0.37
C ILE A 98 -15.67 1.29 0.48
N ASN A 99 -15.50 0.41 1.45
CA ASN A 99 -14.24 0.24 2.16
C ASN A 99 -13.37 -0.78 1.44
N ALA A 100 -12.07 -0.50 1.29
CA ALA A 100 -11.12 -1.46 0.72
C ALA A 100 -11.15 -2.82 1.45
N ARG A 101 -11.46 -2.83 2.76
CA ARG A 101 -11.58 -4.05 3.56
C ARG A 101 -12.83 -4.89 3.26
N GLU A 102 -13.83 -4.30 2.61
CA GLU A 102 -15.09 -4.98 2.26
C GLU A 102 -15.01 -5.69 0.89
N LEU A 103 -13.95 -5.43 0.12
CA LEU A 103 -13.74 -6.12 -1.15
C LEU A 103 -13.54 -7.62 -0.91
N PRO A 104 -14.22 -8.52 -1.67
CA PRO A 104 -14.14 -9.97 -1.47
C PRO A 104 -12.70 -10.53 -1.45
N ASP A 105 -11.86 -10.06 -2.38
CA ASP A 105 -10.46 -10.48 -2.45
C ASP A 105 -9.67 -10.03 -1.22
N ASN A 106 -9.97 -8.86 -0.67
CA ASN A 106 -9.31 -8.33 0.52
C ASN A 106 -9.82 -8.99 1.80
N GLN A 107 -11.10 -9.36 1.87
CA GLN A 107 -11.63 -10.16 2.96
C GLN A 107 -10.96 -11.54 2.99
N SER A 108 -10.92 -12.23 1.85
CA SER A 108 -10.25 -13.53 1.71
C SER A 108 -8.77 -13.43 2.13
N LEU A 109 -8.09 -12.38 1.68
CA LEU A 109 -6.71 -12.10 2.05
C LEU A 109 -6.56 -11.84 3.56
N LEU A 110 -7.43 -11.04 4.17
CA LEU A 110 -7.37 -10.73 5.60
C LEU A 110 -7.59 -11.99 6.44
N THR A 111 -8.60 -12.80 6.11
CA THR A 111 -8.96 -14.04 6.78
C THR A 111 -7.86 -15.08 6.70
N ASN A 112 -7.30 -15.31 5.51
CA ASN A 112 -6.22 -16.27 5.31
C ASN A 112 -4.96 -15.93 6.13
N HIS A 113 -4.77 -14.65 6.45
CA HIS A 113 -3.59 -14.17 7.18
C HIS A 113 -3.91 -13.71 8.61
N GLU A 114 -5.09 -13.99 9.17
CA GLU A 114 -5.54 -13.50 10.49
C GLU A 114 -4.54 -13.82 11.62
N ARG A 115 -3.94 -15.01 11.56
CA ARG A 115 -3.00 -15.51 12.57
C ARG A 115 -1.56 -15.05 12.34
N GLU A 116 -1.29 -14.41 11.20
CA GLU A 116 0.03 -13.97 10.84
C GLU A 116 0.35 -12.64 11.52
N ARG A 117 1.35 -12.65 12.41
CA ARG A 117 1.86 -11.44 13.05
C ARG A 117 2.60 -10.63 12.00
N LEU A 118 2.00 -9.55 11.52
CA LEU A 118 2.71 -8.61 10.66
C LEU A 118 3.90 -8.02 11.45
N PRO A 119 5.11 -7.98 10.87
CA PRO A 119 6.30 -7.45 11.54
C PRO A 119 6.05 -6.03 12.01
N VAL A 120 6.14 -5.77 13.32
CA VAL A 120 5.91 -4.44 13.89
C VAL A 120 7.06 -3.54 13.45
N THR A 121 6.78 -2.59 12.56
CA THR A 121 7.72 -1.54 12.21
C THR A 121 7.79 -0.57 13.39
N ALA A 122 8.76 -0.76 14.29
CA ALA A 122 8.99 0.16 15.39
C ALA A 122 9.62 1.45 14.86
N ALA A 123 8.95 2.58 15.06
CA ALA A 123 9.55 3.89 14.80
C ALA A 123 10.45 4.26 16.00
N VAL A 124 11.76 4.31 15.78
CA VAL A 124 12.72 4.83 16.76
C VAL A 124 12.76 6.34 16.63
N PHE A 125 12.25 7.04 17.65
CA PHE A 125 12.39 8.49 17.74
C PHE A 125 13.60 8.82 18.60
N HIS A 126 14.62 9.45 18.00
CA HIS A 126 15.71 10.05 18.77
C HIS A 126 15.26 11.43 19.26
N LEU A 127 14.91 11.52 20.54
CA LEU A 127 14.70 12.81 21.19
C LEU A 127 16.05 13.49 21.38
N PRO A 128 16.27 14.71 20.85
CA PRO A 128 17.44 15.49 21.20
C PRO A 128 17.35 15.82 22.70
N SER A 129 18.39 15.49 23.45
CA SER A 129 18.54 15.86 24.86
C SER A 129 18.77 17.37 24.98
N GLY A 130 17.73 18.16 24.71
CA GLY A 130 17.71 19.60 24.94
C GLY A 130 17.75 19.85 26.44
N ARG A 131 18.84 20.45 26.92
CA ARG A 131 19.03 20.88 28.30
C ARG A 131 17.83 21.71 28.76
N ILE A 132 17.13 21.24 29.79
CA ILE A 132 16.15 22.04 30.54
C ILE A 132 16.95 23.11 31.29
N GLY A 133 17.12 24.27 30.67
CA GLY A 133 17.55 25.48 31.38
C GLY A 133 16.33 26.10 32.04
N SER A 134 16.25 26.03 33.37
CA SER A 134 15.24 26.78 34.14
C SER A 134 15.38 28.27 33.83
N PRO A 135 14.28 29.01 33.55
CA PRO A 135 14.35 30.46 33.56
C PRO A 135 14.54 30.90 35.02
N SER A 136 15.72 31.45 35.31
CA SER A 136 16.01 32.18 36.54
C SER A 136 15.27 33.51 36.48
N ALA A 137 14.33 33.73 37.40
CA ALA A 137 13.74 35.05 37.62
C ALA A 137 14.75 35.90 38.44
N ALA A 138 15.12 37.06 37.90
CA ALA A 138 15.77 38.16 38.61
C ALA A 138 15.19 39.47 38.07
#